data_AF-A0A5Q4ELL5-F1
#
_entry.id   AF-A0A5Q4ELL5-F1
#
_cell.length_a   1.000
_cell.length_b   1.000
_cell.length_c   1.000
_cell.angle_alpha   90.00
_cell.angle_beta   90.00
_cell.angle_gamma   90.00
#
_symmetry.space_group_name_H-M   'P 1'
#
loop_
_entity.id
_entity.type
_entity.pdbx_description
1 polymer ?
#
loop_
_entity_poly.entity_id
_entity_poly.type
_entity_poly.pdbx_seq_one_letter_code
_entity_poly.pdbx_strand_id
1 'polypeptide(L)'
;MTKHGQAVGRNRSEARGDQAETGGGRTLLAFGVTVGLLVCMFTFTAALVSVMQWSLSSDEVTVVARRVDPAMEAQRIVQSDAFARGKGHYMNTCTACHTPEGYGMQGLGLNIVLGAVSSNSSDQELADFIWRGRNPGDSSNQTGRDMPSRGGNPALSRDDVHDIVVYIRGLEAKAEAGM
;
A
#
# COMPACT_ATOMS: atom_id res chain seq x y z
N MET A 1 99.23 -43.69 -43.85
CA MET A 1 98.32 -44.40 -42.94
C MET A 1 96.89 -44.01 -43.36
N THR A 2 96.22 -44.71 -44.28
CA THR A 2 95.22 -45.78 -43.99
C THR A 2 94.25 -45.38 -42.86
N LYS A 3 92.91 -45.29 -43.00
CA LYS A 3 91.93 -46.17 -43.69
C LYS A 3 90.57 -45.46 -43.95
N HIS A 4 89.86 -45.97 -44.98
CA HIS A 4 88.41 -46.31 -45.15
C HIS A 4 87.31 -45.56 -44.36
N GLY A 5 86.12 -45.26 -44.90
CA GLY A 5 85.48 -45.58 -46.18
C GLY A 5 83.93 -45.49 -46.07
N GLN A 6 83.29 -45.08 -47.18
CA GLN A 6 81.91 -45.38 -47.67
C GLN A 6 80.68 -45.02 -46.80
N ALA A 7 79.49 -44.64 -47.31
CA ALA A 7 78.93 -44.30 -48.62
C ALA A 7 77.47 -43.79 -48.37
N VAL A 8 76.71 -43.57 -49.47
CA VAL A 8 75.22 -43.45 -49.55
C VAL A 8 74.70 -42.03 -49.28
N GLY A 9 73.85 -41.39 -50.08
CA GLY A 9 73.12 -41.74 -51.29
C GLY A 9 72.12 -40.60 -51.59
N ARG A 10 71.93 -40.30 -52.88
CA ARG A 10 70.78 -39.62 -53.54
C ARG A 10 69.65 -39.08 -52.63
N ASN A 11 69.24 -37.82 -52.79
CA ASN A 11 68.23 -37.40 -53.79
C ASN A 11 67.61 -36.00 -53.53
N ARG A 12 67.22 -35.38 -54.66
CA ARG A 12 65.99 -34.59 -54.89
C ARG A 12 65.94 -33.16 -54.34
N SER A 13 66.25 -32.25 -55.26
CA SER A 13 65.83 -30.86 -55.27
C SER A 13 64.31 -30.72 -55.16
N GLU A 14 63.93 -29.95 -54.15
CA GLU A 14 62.84 -28.99 -54.06
C GLU A 14 62.05 -28.69 -55.34
N ALA A 15 60.73 -28.71 -55.23
CA ALA A 15 59.87 -27.71 -55.86
C ALA A 15 58.56 -27.63 -55.06
N ARG A 16 58.50 -26.56 -54.27
CA ARG A 16 57.41 -26.09 -53.43
C ARG A 16 56.37 -25.45 -54.35
N GLY A 17 55.15 -25.97 -54.38
CA GLY A 17 54.06 -25.43 -55.19
C GLY A 17 52.71 -25.87 -54.64
N ASP A 18 51.82 -24.89 -54.52
CA ASP A 18 50.39 -24.94 -54.19
C ASP A 18 49.96 -25.16 -52.72
N GLN A 19 49.65 -24.03 -52.09
CA GLN A 19 48.71 -23.90 -50.99
C GLN A 19 47.29 -23.89 -51.58
N ALA A 20 46.64 -25.06 -51.61
CA ALA A 20 45.22 -25.17 -51.94
C ALA A 20 44.37 -25.23 -50.66
N GLU A 21 43.52 -24.20 -50.53
CA GLU A 21 42.28 -24.07 -49.77
C GLU A 21 41.79 -25.28 -48.95
N THR A 22 41.75 -25.14 -47.61
CA THR A 22 40.82 -25.88 -46.73
C THR A 22 40.45 -25.06 -45.49
N GLY A 23 39.76 -23.92 -45.65
CA GLY A 23 39.48 -22.99 -44.53
C GLY A 23 38.02 -22.51 -44.34
N GLY A 24 37.08 -22.85 -45.23
CA GLY A 24 35.76 -22.20 -45.26
C GLY A 24 34.68 -22.78 -44.32
N GLY A 25 34.60 -24.11 -44.19
CA GLY A 25 33.44 -24.76 -43.55
C GLY A 25 33.41 -24.69 -42.02
N ARG A 26 34.57 -24.75 -41.37
CA ARG A 26 34.66 -24.80 -39.89
C ARG A 26 34.41 -23.44 -39.24
N THR A 27 34.79 -22.36 -39.92
CA THR A 27 34.64 -21.00 -39.44
C THR A 27 33.19 -20.54 -39.54
N LEU A 28 32.49 -20.85 -40.65
CA LEU A 28 31.05 -20.57 -40.82
C LEU A 28 30.17 -21.32 -39.80
N LEU A 29 30.47 -22.58 -39.50
CA LEU A 29 29.78 -23.35 -38.46
C LEU A 29 30.06 -22.79 -37.05
N ALA A 30 31.30 -22.37 -36.76
CA ALA A 30 31.64 -21.76 -35.47
C ALA A 30 30.96 -20.38 -35.27
N PHE A 31 30.84 -19.57 -36.33
CA PHE A 31 30.09 -18.31 -36.30
C PHE A 31 28.58 -18.55 -36.12
N GLY A 32 28.01 -19.56 -36.78
CA GLY A 32 26.59 -19.92 -36.61
C GLY A 32 26.28 -20.40 -35.18
N VAL A 33 27.15 -21.20 -34.58
CA VAL A 33 26.99 -21.70 -33.21
C VAL A 33 27.15 -20.59 -32.17
N THR A 34 28.13 -19.69 -32.34
CA THR A 34 28.34 -18.57 -31.41
C THR A 34 27.21 -17.55 -31.49
N VAL A 35 26.75 -17.19 -32.69
CA VAL A 35 25.58 -16.32 -32.87
C VAL A 35 24.32 -16.98 -32.31
N GLY A 36 24.11 -18.28 -32.55
CA GLY A 36 22.98 -19.02 -31.99
C GLY A 36 22.98 -19.08 -30.46
N LEU A 37 24.14 -19.28 -29.83
CA LEU A 37 24.29 -19.27 -28.37
C LEU A 37 24.02 -17.89 -27.77
N LEU A 38 24.48 -16.82 -28.42
CA LEU A 38 24.23 -15.45 -27.97
C LEU A 38 22.75 -15.07 -28.08
N VAL A 39 22.08 -15.46 -29.17
CA VAL A 39 20.63 -15.25 -29.34
C VAL A 39 19.86 -16.05 -28.30
N CYS A 40 20.24 -17.30 -28.03
CA CYS A 40 19.60 -18.15 -27.02
C CYS A 40 19.81 -17.60 -25.58
N MET A 41 21.00 -17.10 -25.27
CA MET A 41 21.29 -16.47 -23.99
C MET A 41 20.47 -15.18 -23.81
N PHE A 42 20.32 -14.39 -24.88
CA PHE A 42 19.52 -13.16 -24.85
C PHE A 42 18.03 -13.44 -24.69
N THR A 43 17.47 -14.41 -25.42
CA THR A 43 16.06 -14.77 -25.29
C THR A 43 15.75 -15.41 -23.94
N PHE A 44 16.67 -16.22 -23.40
CA PHE A 44 16.54 -16.81 -22.07
C PHE A 44 16.59 -15.76 -20.96
N THR A 45 17.54 -14.81 -21.02
CA THR A 45 17.61 -13.70 -20.05
C THR A 45 16.39 -12.79 -20.14
N ALA A 46 15.92 -12.45 -21.34
CA ALA A 46 14.68 -11.68 -21.53
C ALA A 46 13.44 -12.40 -21.00
N ALA A 47 13.35 -13.72 -21.18
CA ALA A 47 12.27 -14.54 -20.63
C ALA A 47 12.33 -14.61 -19.10
N LEU A 48 13.52 -14.79 -18.52
CA LEU A 48 13.71 -14.76 -17.06
C LEU A 48 13.34 -13.41 -16.46
N VAL A 49 13.77 -12.31 -17.09
CA VAL A 49 13.38 -10.95 -16.66
C VAL A 49 11.87 -10.77 -16.77
N SER A 50 11.24 -11.23 -17.84
CA SER A 50 9.77 -11.13 -17.99
C SER A 50 9.03 -11.96 -16.94
N VAL A 51 9.50 -13.17 -16.60
CA VAL A 51 8.93 -14.01 -15.54
C VAL A 51 9.15 -13.40 -14.15
N MET A 52 10.34 -12.84 -13.89
CA MET A 52 10.63 -12.14 -12.64
C MET A 52 9.78 -10.87 -12.50
N GLN A 53 9.62 -10.10 -13.58
CA GLN A 53 8.74 -8.93 -13.61
C GLN A 53 7.28 -9.33 -13.40
N TRP A 54 6.82 -10.41 -14.02
CA TRP A 54 5.49 -10.97 -13.79
C TRP A 54 5.31 -11.38 -12.32
N SER A 55 6.28 -12.07 -11.72
CA SER A 55 6.27 -12.49 -10.32
C SER A 55 6.33 -11.32 -9.32
N LEU A 56 7.00 -10.21 -9.65
CA LEU A 56 7.01 -9.00 -8.82
C LEU A 56 5.75 -8.14 -9.01
N SER A 57 5.03 -8.34 -10.12
CA SER A 57 3.80 -7.59 -10.45
C SER A 57 2.50 -8.31 -10.06
N SER A 58 2.57 -9.60 -9.72
CA SER A 58 1.40 -10.40 -9.35
C SER A 58 1.24 -10.37 -7.83
N ASP A 59 0.22 -9.63 -7.38
CA ASP A 59 -0.59 -9.87 -6.18
C ASP A 59 -0.35 -9.15 -4.83
N GLU A 60 0.74 -8.42 -4.56
CA GLU A 60 0.85 -7.77 -3.23
C GLU A 60 0.55 -6.27 -3.17
N VAL A 61 1.00 -5.44 -4.11
CA VAL A 61 0.97 -3.98 -3.90
C VAL A 61 -0.40 -3.34 -4.19
N THR A 62 -1.21 -3.92 -5.08
CA THR A 62 -2.52 -3.38 -5.45
C THR A 62 -3.65 -3.80 -4.50
N VAL A 63 -3.47 -4.85 -3.70
CA VAL A 63 -4.44 -5.30 -2.69
C VAL A 63 -4.20 -4.58 -1.35
N VAL A 64 -2.94 -4.36 -0.97
CA VAL A 64 -2.57 -3.68 0.29
C VAL A 64 -2.92 -2.18 0.26
N ALA A 65 -2.83 -1.52 -0.90
CA ALA A 65 -3.22 -0.11 -1.03
C ALA A 65 -4.75 0.12 -1.05
N ARG A 66 -5.57 -0.94 -1.20
CA ARG A 66 -7.05 -0.82 -1.26
C ARG A 66 -7.75 -1.04 0.09
N ARG A 67 -7.07 -1.55 1.10
CA ARG A 67 -7.59 -1.66 2.47
C ARG A 67 -6.44 -1.44 3.44
N VAL A 68 -6.30 -0.22 3.97
CA VAL A 68 -5.95 -0.15 5.40
C VAL A 68 -7.04 -0.96 6.07
N ASP A 69 -6.68 -2.10 6.67
CA ASP A 69 -7.64 -2.96 7.37
C ASP A 69 -8.47 -2.07 8.31
N PRO A 70 -9.82 -2.04 8.20
CA PRO A 70 -10.66 -1.25 9.08
C PRO A 70 -10.31 -1.46 10.56
N ALA A 71 -9.89 -2.68 10.95
CA ALA A 71 -9.44 -2.97 12.30
C ALA A 71 -8.10 -2.27 12.64
N MET A 72 -7.16 -2.17 11.70
CA MET A 72 -5.90 -1.45 11.92
C MET A 72 -6.10 0.07 11.99
N GLU A 73 -6.97 0.64 11.15
CA GLU A 73 -7.31 2.06 11.23
C GLU A 73 -8.01 2.37 12.56
N ALA A 74 -9.02 1.58 12.91
CA ALA A 74 -9.69 1.69 14.21
C ALA A 74 -8.67 1.60 15.36
N GLN A 75 -7.73 0.65 15.30
CA GLN A 75 -6.69 0.51 16.31
C GLN A 75 -5.80 1.76 16.41
N ARG A 76 -5.41 2.37 15.29
CA ARG A 76 -4.63 3.61 15.31
C ARG A 76 -5.38 4.77 15.93
N ILE A 77 -6.66 4.94 15.58
CA ILE A 77 -7.50 6.00 16.13
C ILE A 77 -7.63 5.81 17.64
N VAL A 78 -8.02 4.62 18.11
CA VAL A 78 -8.29 4.36 19.54
C VAL A 78 -7.04 4.40 20.42
N GLN A 79 -5.85 4.21 19.84
CA GLN A 79 -4.57 4.33 20.54
C GLN A 79 -4.01 5.75 20.57
N SER A 80 -4.62 6.71 19.86
CA SER A 80 -4.15 8.09 19.84
C SER A 80 -4.44 8.84 21.15
N ASP A 81 -3.56 9.77 21.52
CA ASP A 81 -3.78 10.64 22.69
C ASP A 81 -5.05 11.50 22.51
N ALA A 82 -5.35 11.90 21.29
CA ALA A 82 -6.55 12.66 20.95
C ALA A 82 -7.82 11.86 21.26
N PHE A 83 -7.85 10.57 20.92
CA PHE A 83 -8.96 9.68 21.29
C PHE A 83 -9.10 9.56 22.80
N ALA A 84 -7.99 9.44 23.54
CA ALA A 84 -8.01 9.35 24.99
C ALA A 84 -8.55 10.63 25.67
N ARG A 85 -8.11 11.81 25.23
CA ARG A 85 -8.64 13.10 25.72
C ARG A 85 -10.09 13.29 25.32
N GLY A 86 -10.42 13.03 24.06
CA GLY A 86 -11.76 13.10 23.51
C GLY A 86 -12.76 12.24 24.27
N LYS A 87 -12.37 11.01 24.61
CA LYS A 87 -13.15 10.14 25.50
C LYS A 87 -13.48 10.81 26.83
N GLY A 88 -12.50 11.44 27.48
CA GLY A 88 -12.72 12.16 28.73
C GLY A 88 -13.78 13.26 28.61
N HIS A 89 -13.66 14.12 27.59
CA HIS A 89 -14.62 15.19 27.34
C HIS A 89 -16.01 14.65 26.97
N TYR A 90 -16.06 13.63 26.13
CA TYR A 90 -17.30 12.98 25.69
C TYR A 90 -18.03 12.34 26.87
N MET A 91 -17.34 11.58 27.71
CA MET A 91 -17.93 10.89 28.86
C MET A 91 -18.57 11.88 29.85
N ASN A 92 -17.95 13.05 30.02
CA ASN A 92 -18.43 14.09 30.93
C ASN A 92 -19.55 14.96 30.36
N THR A 93 -19.69 15.04 29.04
CA THR A 93 -20.56 16.05 28.40
C THR A 93 -21.67 15.45 27.55
N CYS A 94 -21.40 14.38 26.82
CA CYS A 94 -22.24 13.92 25.71
C CYS A 94 -23.12 12.72 26.08
N THR A 95 -22.69 11.92 27.06
CA THR A 95 -23.28 10.61 27.38
C THR A 95 -24.69 10.69 27.94
N ALA A 96 -25.07 11.81 28.55
CA ALA A 96 -26.43 12.02 29.09
C ALA A 96 -27.51 11.87 28.01
N CYS A 97 -27.19 12.23 26.75
CA CYS A 97 -28.11 12.11 25.61
C CYS A 97 -27.70 11.00 24.64
N HIS A 98 -26.39 10.79 24.46
CA HIS A 98 -25.86 9.94 23.40
C HIS A 98 -25.36 8.56 23.85
N THR A 99 -25.38 8.27 25.15
CA THR A 99 -24.81 7.08 25.79
C THR A 99 -23.28 6.96 25.61
N PRO A 100 -22.57 6.15 26.42
CA PRO A 100 -21.12 5.97 26.27
C PRO A 100 -20.69 5.42 24.90
N GLU A 101 -21.53 4.57 24.32
CA GLU A 101 -21.29 3.92 23.02
C GLU A 101 -21.74 4.78 21.84
N GLY A 102 -22.40 5.92 22.07
CA GLY A 102 -22.85 6.82 21.00
C GLY A 102 -24.15 6.37 20.31
N TYR A 103 -24.89 5.40 20.86
CA TYR A 103 -26.12 4.91 20.24
C TYR A 103 -27.34 5.80 20.46
N GLY A 104 -27.25 6.77 21.38
CA GLY A 104 -28.37 7.64 21.67
C GLY A 104 -29.44 7.02 22.55
N MET A 105 -30.46 7.83 22.84
CA MET A 105 -31.62 7.45 23.63
C MET A 105 -32.87 7.89 22.88
N GLN A 106 -33.84 6.98 22.76
CA GLN A 106 -35.09 7.24 22.06
C GLN A 106 -35.78 8.51 22.60
N GLY A 107 -36.10 9.44 21.69
CA GLY A 107 -36.76 10.71 22.04
C GLY A 107 -35.83 11.78 22.63
N LEU A 108 -34.51 11.55 22.67
CA LEU A 108 -33.52 12.50 23.18
C LEU A 108 -32.33 12.68 22.22
N GLY A 109 -31.27 11.87 22.38
CA GLY A 109 -30.08 11.91 21.52
C GLY A 109 -30.18 10.89 20.40
N LEU A 110 -29.82 11.30 19.18
CA LEU A 110 -29.70 10.39 18.05
C LEU A 110 -28.44 9.53 18.17
N ASN A 111 -28.42 8.41 17.45
CA ASN A 111 -27.23 7.59 17.26
C ASN A 111 -26.17 8.41 16.50
N ILE A 112 -24.98 8.57 17.08
CA ILE A 112 -23.82 9.28 16.49
C ILE A 112 -22.82 8.31 15.86
N VAL A 113 -23.00 7.00 15.99
CA VAL A 113 -22.12 6.00 15.37
C VAL A 113 -22.65 5.63 13.98
N LEU A 114 -23.96 5.53 13.84
CA LEU A 114 -24.65 5.13 12.61
C LEU A 114 -25.53 6.25 12.05
N GLY A 115 -25.42 7.46 12.61
CA GLY A 115 -26.28 8.59 12.29
C GLY A 115 -25.78 9.41 11.10
N ALA A 116 -26.71 9.91 10.30
CA ALA A 116 -26.38 10.69 9.11
C ALA A 116 -25.52 11.93 9.38
N VAL A 117 -25.60 12.55 10.57
CA VAL A 117 -24.81 13.76 10.88
C VAL A 117 -23.34 13.42 11.04
N SER A 118 -22.98 12.34 11.73
CA SER A 118 -21.58 11.97 11.92
C SER A 118 -21.00 11.32 10.66
N SER A 119 -21.76 10.40 10.03
CA SER A 119 -21.28 9.62 8.89
C SER A 119 -21.15 10.44 7.59
N ASN A 120 -21.92 11.52 7.42
CA ASN A 120 -21.90 12.33 6.20
C ASN A 120 -21.21 13.69 6.36
N SER A 121 -20.62 13.98 7.52
CA SER A 121 -19.88 15.22 7.75
C SER A 121 -18.37 14.94 7.71
N SER A 122 -17.60 15.88 7.19
CA SER A 122 -16.17 15.96 7.49
C SER A 122 -15.93 16.23 8.98
N ASP A 123 -14.71 15.99 9.46
CA ASP A 123 -14.36 16.22 10.86
C ASP A 123 -14.55 17.68 11.28
N GLN A 124 -14.26 18.62 10.38
CA GLN A 124 -14.47 20.04 10.61
C GLN A 124 -15.97 20.39 10.69
N GLU A 125 -16.78 19.86 9.78
CA GLU A 125 -18.24 20.08 9.80
C GLU A 125 -18.88 19.49 11.06
N LEU A 126 -18.42 18.31 11.49
CA LEU A 126 -18.86 17.69 12.73
C LEU A 126 -18.43 18.51 13.95
N ALA A 127 -17.19 19.01 13.99
CA ALA A 127 -16.71 19.90 15.05
C ALA A 127 -17.52 21.21 15.10
N ASP A 128 -17.84 21.81 13.96
CA ASP A 128 -18.65 23.02 13.87
C ASP A 128 -20.13 22.78 14.21
N PHE A 129 -20.63 21.58 13.94
CA PHE A 129 -21.95 21.14 14.39
C PHE A 129 -21.98 21.02 15.92
N ILE A 130 -21.01 20.33 16.53
CA ILE A 130 -20.90 20.20 17.99
C ILE A 130 -20.72 21.59 18.63
N TRP A 131 -19.90 22.45 18.03
CA TRP A 131 -19.64 23.79 18.55
C TRP A 131 -20.91 24.65 18.60
N ARG A 132 -21.73 24.63 17.55
CA ARG A 132 -22.96 25.44 17.47
C ARG A 132 -24.14 24.79 18.18
N GLY A 133 -24.22 23.46 18.16
CA GLY A 133 -25.41 22.72 18.54
C GLY A 133 -26.53 22.80 17.49
N ARG A 134 -27.71 22.30 17.84
CA ARG A 134 -28.94 22.36 17.04
C ARG A 134 -30.12 22.72 17.92
N ASN A 135 -30.78 23.82 17.56
CA ASN A 135 -31.99 24.32 18.23
C ASN A 135 -33.17 23.34 18.06
N PRO A 136 -34.12 23.25 19.02
CA PRO A 136 -35.32 22.42 18.89
C PRO A 136 -36.22 22.79 17.70
N GLY A 137 -36.23 24.05 17.25
CA GLY A 137 -37.02 24.55 16.13
C GLY A 137 -36.35 24.44 14.76
N ASP A 138 -35.13 23.88 14.68
CA ASP A 138 -34.47 23.63 13.39
C ASP A 138 -35.26 22.61 12.57
N SER A 139 -35.51 22.90 11.28
CA SER A 139 -36.31 22.01 10.41
C SER A 139 -35.68 20.63 10.19
N SER A 140 -34.36 20.50 10.42
CA SER A 140 -33.62 19.23 10.37
C SER A 140 -33.54 18.52 11.74
N ASN A 141 -34.17 19.06 12.78
CA ASN A 141 -34.26 18.42 14.09
C ASN A 141 -35.30 17.28 14.06
N GLN A 142 -34.84 16.05 14.31
CA GLN A 142 -35.70 14.87 14.26
C GLN A 142 -36.34 14.55 15.63
N THR A 143 -35.79 15.05 16.73
CA THR A 143 -36.24 14.73 18.09
C THR A 143 -37.04 15.86 18.74
N GLY A 144 -36.97 17.08 18.18
CA GLY A 144 -37.52 18.29 18.80
C GLY A 144 -36.84 18.66 20.11
N ARG A 145 -35.68 18.06 20.42
CA ARG A 145 -34.85 18.36 21.59
C ARG A 145 -33.70 19.25 21.19
N ASP A 146 -33.32 20.14 22.10
CA ASP A 146 -32.13 20.96 21.92
C ASP A 146 -30.89 20.07 22.05
N MET A 147 -29.98 20.19 21.09
CA MET A 147 -28.58 19.80 21.28
C MET A 147 -27.81 21.10 21.52
N PRO A 148 -27.51 21.47 22.77
CA PRO A 148 -26.91 22.77 23.04
C PRO A 148 -25.50 22.88 22.44
N SER A 149 -25.05 24.12 22.23
CA SER A 149 -23.66 24.42 21.87
C SER A 149 -22.69 23.67 22.79
N ARG A 150 -21.74 22.93 22.20
CA ARG A 150 -20.72 22.14 22.90
C ARG A 150 -21.32 21.13 23.89
N GLY A 151 -22.49 20.58 23.58
CA GLY A 151 -23.21 19.65 24.45
C GLY A 151 -23.64 20.27 25.79
N GLY A 152 -23.73 21.60 25.86
CA GLY A 152 -24.07 22.34 27.08
C GLY A 152 -22.88 22.64 27.98
N ASN A 153 -21.65 22.34 27.54
CA ASN A 153 -20.44 22.61 28.32
C ASN A 153 -19.66 23.82 27.75
N PRO A 154 -19.80 25.02 28.37
CA PRO A 154 -19.13 26.21 27.88
C PRO A 154 -17.61 26.24 28.13
N ALA A 155 -17.07 25.29 28.89
CA ALA A 155 -15.64 25.19 29.15
C ALA A 155 -14.87 24.48 28.02
N LEU A 156 -15.55 23.76 27.12
CA LEU A 156 -14.89 23.10 25.99
C LEU A 156 -14.34 24.14 25.01
N SER A 157 -13.04 24.01 24.73
CA SER A 157 -12.31 24.72 23.69
C SER A 157 -12.52 24.07 22.31
N ARG A 158 -12.00 24.70 21.25
CA ARG A 158 -12.05 24.13 19.89
C ARG A 158 -11.26 22.83 19.82
N ASP A 159 -10.09 22.79 20.44
CA ASP A 159 -9.23 21.61 20.46
C ASP A 159 -9.91 20.44 21.20
N ASP A 160 -10.59 20.71 22.32
CA ASP A 160 -11.36 19.68 23.03
C ASP A 160 -12.48 19.10 22.15
N VAL A 161 -13.16 19.96 21.36
CA VAL A 161 -14.18 19.51 20.41
C VAL A 161 -13.58 18.69 19.27
N HIS A 162 -12.39 19.03 18.78
CA HIS A 162 -11.69 18.19 17.81
C HIS A 162 -11.31 16.84 18.39
N ASP A 163 -10.82 16.78 19.63
CA ASP A 163 -10.55 15.52 20.33
C ASP A 163 -11.84 14.68 20.50
N ILE A 164 -12.98 15.30 20.82
CA ILE A 164 -14.29 14.62 20.84
C ILE A 164 -14.63 14.04 19.47
N VAL A 165 -14.37 14.77 18.38
CA VAL A 165 -14.59 14.26 17.02
C VAL A 165 -13.73 13.02 16.76
N VAL A 166 -12.44 13.03 17.14
CA VAL A 166 -11.57 11.86 17.04
C VAL A 166 -12.14 10.68 17.83
N TYR A 167 -12.69 10.92 19.02
CA TYR A 167 -13.36 9.88 19.79
C TYR A 167 -14.59 9.30 19.07
N ILE A 168 -15.45 10.15 18.49
CA ILE A 168 -16.61 9.72 17.69
C ILE A 168 -16.15 8.88 16.49
N ARG A 169 -15.10 9.31 15.77
CA ARG A 169 -14.52 8.51 14.67
C ARG A 169 -14.03 7.15 15.12
N GLY A 170 -13.43 7.07 16.31
CA GLY A 170 -13.04 5.78 16.88
C GLY A 170 -14.24 4.90 17.24
N LEU A 171 -15.38 5.46 17.67
CA LEU A 171 -16.61 4.69 17.86
C LEU A 171 -17.17 4.15 16.53
N GLU A 172 -17.18 4.98 15.48
CA GLU A 172 -17.58 4.59 14.11
C GLU A 172 -16.68 3.46 13.58
N ALA A 173 -15.36 3.65 13.65
CA ALA A 173 -14.38 2.67 13.18
C ALA A 173 -14.46 1.34 13.95
N LYS A 174 -14.72 1.38 15.26
CA LYS A 174 -14.97 0.17 16.06
C LYS A 174 -16.23 -0.57 15.62
N ALA A 175 -17.32 0.16 15.38
CA ALA A 175 -18.57 -0.43 14.93
C ALA A 175 -18.44 -1.08 13.55
N GLU A 176 -17.72 -0.45 12.63
CA GLU A 176 -17.41 -1.00 11.30
C GLU A 176 -16.51 -2.25 11.37
N ALA A 177 -15.55 -2.26 12.29
CA ALA A 177 -14.64 -3.38 12.51
C ALA A 177 -15.27 -4.53 13.33
N GLY A 178 -16.49 -4.36 13.87
CA GLY A 178 -17.14 -5.36 14.73
C GLY A 178 -16.46 -5.57 16.08
N MET A 179 -15.85 -4.52 16.64
CA MET A 179 -15.09 -4.52 17.91
C MET A 179 -15.88 -4.03 19.13
#